data_AF-A0A7V3ACL7-F1
#
_entry.id   AF-A0A7V3ACL7-F1
#
_cell.length_a   1.000
_cell.length_b   1.000
_cell.length_c   1.000
_cell.angle_alpha   90.00
_cell.angle_beta   90.00
_cell.angle_gamma   90.00
#
_symmetry.space_group_name_H-M   'P 1'
#
loop_
_entity.id
_entity.type
_entity.pdbx_description
1 polymer ?
#
loop_
_entity_poly.entity_id
_entity_poly.type
_entity_poly.pdbx_seq_one_letter_code
_entity_poly.pdbx_strand_id
1 'polypeptide(L)'
;MKTCVFGGLLFACLMLGGMPLQAEEPLPATHEEAVKALIGSVESLTAFLEGIKDEAGIAPAKEKLTAIMRRQNALSMAMQKLGEPKPEEEAKLKEKYEEKMNAATEKLAAQYQRLAAIEAFKKTMMEIKEKIEKEQAPQ
;
A
#
# COMPACT_ATOMS: atom_id res chain seq x y z
N MET A 1 9.59 23.62 -53.72
CA MET A 1 9.37 22.15 -53.69
C MET A 1 10.23 21.60 -52.56
N LYS A 2 9.60 21.10 -51.47
CA LYS A 2 9.59 19.65 -51.08
C LYS A 2 11.01 19.13 -50.80
N THR A 3 11.43 18.71 -49.59
CA THR A 3 10.74 17.98 -48.51
C THR A 3 11.55 18.05 -47.20
N CYS A 4 10.82 18.13 -46.07
CA CYS A 4 11.27 17.70 -44.74
C CYS A 4 11.42 16.17 -44.68
N VAL A 5 12.42 15.64 -43.97
CA VAL A 5 12.27 14.44 -43.11
C VAL A 5 13.23 14.59 -41.93
N PHE A 6 12.64 14.83 -40.75
CA PHE A 6 13.30 14.72 -39.46
C PHE A 6 13.78 13.29 -39.25
N GLY A 7 15.07 13.13 -38.96
CA GLY A 7 15.67 11.91 -38.41
C GLY A 7 15.15 11.67 -36.99
N GLY A 8 13.91 11.18 -36.91
CA GLY A 8 13.30 10.71 -35.68
C GLY A 8 13.72 9.28 -35.43
N LEU A 9 14.65 9.12 -34.50
CA LEU A 9 14.99 7.88 -33.82
C LEU A 9 13.68 7.22 -33.32
N LEU A 10 13.20 6.24 -34.08
CA LEU A 10 12.01 5.47 -33.76
C LEU A 10 12.34 4.57 -32.58
N PHE A 11 12.15 5.10 -31.37
CA PHE A 11 12.26 4.38 -30.11
C PHE A 11 11.11 3.37 -30.04
N ALA A 12 11.38 2.16 -30.51
CA ALA A 12 10.52 1.01 -30.36
C ALA A 12 10.52 0.56 -28.89
N CYS A 13 9.63 1.13 -28.09
CA CYS A 13 9.26 0.60 -26.77
C CYS A 13 7.74 0.72 -26.62
N LEU A 14 7.02 -0.23 -27.22
CA LEU A 14 5.61 -0.44 -26.94
C LEU A 14 5.37 -1.93 -26.65
N MET A 15 4.93 -2.13 -25.41
CA MET A 15 3.99 -3.16 -24.95
C MET A 15 4.49 -4.59 -24.75
N LEU A 16 5.00 -4.89 -23.55
CA LEU A 16 4.66 -6.11 -22.80
C LEU A 16 4.76 -5.83 -21.27
N GLY A 17 3.61 -5.53 -20.65
CA GLY A 17 3.29 -5.96 -19.27
C GLY A 17 3.98 -5.33 -18.06
N GLY A 18 4.79 -4.29 -18.20
CA GLY A 18 5.34 -3.57 -17.04
C GLY A 18 4.28 -2.68 -16.40
N MET A 19 3.65 -3.12 -15.30
CA MET A 19 2.97 -2.19 -14.39
C MET A 19 3.93 -1.03 -14.11
N PRO A 20 3.46 0.24 -14.12
CA PRO A 20 4.32 1.36 -13.77
C PRO A 20 4.94 1.05 -12.42
N LEU A 21 6.26 1.05 -12.40
CA LEU A 21 7.08 0.98 -11.21
C LEU A 21 6.50 2.05 -10.28
N GLN A 22 5.69 1.63 -9.31
CA GLN A 22 5.02 2.51 -8.37
C GLN A 22 6.15 3.30 -7.71
N ALA A 23 6.31 4.57 -8.07
CA ALA A 23 7.24 5.45 -7.41
C ALA A 23 6.95 5.32 -5.91
N GLU A 24 7.96 4.96 -5.12
CA GLU A 24 7.79 4.89 -3.68
C GLU A 24 7.31 6.26 -3.22
N GLU A 25 6.05 6.35 -2.80
CA GLU A 25 5.51 7.60 -2.33
C GLU A 25 6.38 8.09 -1.17
N PRO A 26 6.72 9.39 -1.12
CA PRO A 26 7.52 9.93 -0.03
C PRO A 26 6.87 9.58 1.32
N LEU A 27 7.69 9.35 2.34
CA LEU A 27 7.18 9.19 3.70
C LEU A 27 6.59 10.52 4.18
N PRO A 28 5.53 10.49 5.00
CA PRO A 28 4.86 11.70 5.44
C PRO A 28 5.77 12.56 6.32
N ALA A 29 5.71 13.88 6.14
CA ALA A 29 6.45 14.86 6.94
C ALA A 29 5.55 15.60 7.95
N THR A 30 4.22 15.46 7.81
CA THR A 30 3.22 16.08 8.70
C THR A 30 2.17 15.07 9.15
N HIS A 31 1.45 15.37 10.25
CA HIS A 31 0.36 14.51 10.72
C HIS A 31 -0.78 14.40 9.69
N GLU A 32 -1.09 15.48 8.97
CA GLU A 32 -2.09 15.43 7.90
C GLU A 32 -1.66 14.51 6.74
N GLU A 33 -0.41 14.60 6.30
CA GLU A 33 0.13 13.69 5.28
C GLU A 33 0.15 12.25 5.76
N ALA A 34 0.46 12.02 7.04
CA ALA A 34 0.44 10.69 7.64
C ALA A 34 -0.96 10.09 7.63
N VAL A 35 -1.99 10.85 8.00
CA VAL A 35 -3.39 10.39 7.96
C VAL A 35 -3.82 10.08 6.52
N LYS A 36 -3.49 10.94 5.55
CA LYS A 36 -3.79 10.68 4.13
C LYS A 36 -3.09 9.44 3.61
N ALA A 37 -1.80 9.28 3.91
CA ALA A 37 -1.01 8.12 3.51
C ALA A 37 -1.56 6.83 4.13
N LEU A 38 -2.02 6.88 5.38
CA LEU A 38 -2.64 5.75 6.04
C LEU A 38 -3.96 5.36 5.38
N ILE A 39 -4.85 6.32 5.13
CA ILE A 39 -6.11 6.07 4.40
C ILE A 39 -5.82 5.46 3.03
N GLY A 40 -4.91 6.06 2.26
CA GLY A 40 -4.54 5.56 0.93
C GLY A 40 -3.94 4.16 0.98
N SER A 41 -3.16 3.84 2.01
CA SER A 41 -2.62 2.50 2.23
C SER A 41 -3.72 1.47 2.55
N VAL A 42 -4.68 1.83 3.39
CA VAL A 42 -5.84 0.98 3.74
C VAL A 42 -6.71 0.75 2.51
N GLU A 43 -7.01 1.79 1.73
CA GLU A 43 -7.78 1.70 0.48
C GLU A 43 -7.06 0.81 -0.55
N SER A 44 -5.75 1.00 -0.72
CA SER A 44 -4.94 0.21 -1.66
C SER A 44 -4.85 -1.26 -1.27
N LEU A 45 -4.64 -1.55 0.02
CA LEU A 45 -4.64 -2.92 0.52
C LEU A 45 -6.02 -3.56 0.35
N THR A 46 -7.09 -2.84 0.68
CA THR A 46 -8.47 -3.33 0.51
C THR A 46 -8.73 -3.72 -0.94
N ALA A 47 -8.45 -2.83 -1.89
CA ALA A 47 -8.64 -3.09 -3.32
C ALA A 47 -7.81 -4.29 -3.81
N PHE A 48 -6.60 -4.45 -3.27
CA PHE A 48 -5.77 -5.60 -3.59
C PHE A 48 -6.37 -6.92 -3.04
N LEU A 49 -6.79 -6.92 -1.77
CA LEU A 49 -7.41 -8.10 -1.14
C LEU A 49 -8.73 -8.46 -1.80
N GLU A 50 -9.51 -7.49 -2.27
CA GLU A 50 -10.73 -7.72 -3.07
C GLU A 50 -10.45 -8.53 -4.35
N GLY A 51 -9.25 -8.40 -4.93
CA GLY A 51 -8.80 -9.17 -6.09
C GLY A 51 -8.55 -10.66 -5.80
N ILE A 52 -8.25 -11.01 -4.55
CA ILE A 52 -8.03 -12.41 -4.13
C ILE A 52 -9.40 -13.06 -3.89
N LYS A 53 -9.89 -13.85 -4.83
CA LYS A 53 -11.23 -14.48 -4.72
C LYS A 53 -11.21 -15.79 -3.95
N ASP A 54 -10.12 -16.54 -4.05
CA ASP A 54 -9.98 -17.90 -3.54
C ASP A 54 -8.52 -18.20 -3.19
N GLU A 55 -8.27 -19.46 -2.82
CA GLU A 55 -6.94 -19.94 -2.44
C GLU A 55 -5.90 -19.86 -3.57
N ALA A 56 -6.32 -20.06 -4.83
CA ALA A 56 -5.41 -20.02 -5.97
C ALA A 56 -4.84 -18.61 -6.20
N GLY A 57 -5.57 -17.57 -5.80
CA GLY A 57 -5.12 -16.17 -5.86
C GLY A 57 -4.06 -15.78 -4.83
N ILE A 58 -3.82 -16.59 -3.80
CA ILE A 58 -2.98 -16.21 -2.65
C ILE A 58 -1.48 -16.31 -2.96
N ALA A 59 -1.05 -17.44 -3.53
CA ALA A 59 0.34 -17.65 -3.89
C ALA A 59 0.91 -16.56 -4.81
N PRO A 60 0.25 -16.19 -5.93
CA PRO A 60 0.74 -15.10 -6.79
C PRO A 60 0.65 -13.72 -6.12
N ALA A 61 -0.25 -13.54 -5.14
CA ALA A 61 -0.39 -12.30 -4.40
C ALA A 61 0.74 -12.05 -3.38
N LYS A 62 1.50 -13.08 -2.99
CA LYS A 62 2.47 -13.05 -1.88
C LYS A 62 3.50 -11.92 -1.99
N GLU A 63 4.14 -11.75 -3.16
CA GLU A 63 5.16 -10.70 -3.34
C GLU A 63 4.56 -9.30 -3.23
N LYS A 64 3.37 -9.09 -3.81
CA LYS A 64 2.68 -7.80 -3.72
C LYS A 64 2.20 -7.50 -2.29
N LEU A 65 1.67 -8.51 -1.58
CA LEU A 65 1.34 -8.39 -0.15
C LEU A 65 2.57 -8.05 0.68
N THR A 66 3.71 -8.70 0.42
CA THR A 66 4.97 -8.41 1.11
C THR A 66 5.36 -6.95 0.91
N ALA A 67 5.31 -6.44 -0.32
CA ALA A 67 5.62 -5.04 -0.61
C ALA A 67 4.66 -4.06 0.10
N ILE A 68 3.36 -4.35 0.10
CA ILE A 68 2.37 -3.51 0.81
C ILE A 68 2.64 -3.51 2.32
N MET A 69 2.90 -4.67 2.92
CA MET A 69 3.19 -4.80 4.36
C MET A 69 4.48 -4.08 4.76
N ARG A 70 5.54 -4.15 3.92
CA ARG A 70 6.77 -3.36 4.13
C ARG A 70 6.48 -1.86 4.11
N ARG A 71 5.67 -1.41 3.14
CA ARG A 71 5.27 0.01 3.04
C ARG A 71 4.45 0.45 4.25
N GLN A 72 3.52 -0.37 4.73
CA GLN A 72 2.75 -0.08 5.95
C GLN A 72 3.65 0.02 7.18
N ASN A 73 4.64 -0.86 7.30
CA ASN A 73 5.60 -0.78 8.39
C ASN A 73 6.46 0.50 8.31
N ALA A 74 6.99 0.84 7.13
CA ALA A 74 7.73 2.09 6.94
C ALA A 74 6.88 3.33 7.27
N LEU A 75 5.60 3.32 6.90
CA LEU A 75 4.65 4.37 7.26
C LEU A 75 4.43 4.43 8.78
N SER A 76 4.22 3.29 9.44
CA SER A 76 4.08 3.20 10.90
C SER A 76 5.29 3.78 11.62
N MET A 77 6.51 3.42 11.19
CA MET A 77 7.74 3.98 11.73
C MET A 77 7.86 5.49 11.49
N ALA A 78 7.43 6.00 10.33
CA ALA A 78 7.41 7.43 10.06
C ALA A 78 6.42 8.16 10.98
N MET A 79 5.23 7.59 11.20
CA MET A 79 4.24 8.13 12.14
C MET A 79 4.76 8.15 13.58
N GLN A 80 5.43 7.09 14.02
CA GLN A 80 6.07 7.06 15.35
C GLN A 80 7.12 8.16 15.50
N LYS A 81 7.90 8.45 14.45
CA LYS A 81 8.90 9.53 14.46
C LYS A 81 8.29 10.93 14.47
N LEU A 82 7.13 11.11 13.85
CA LEU A 82 6.38 12.37 13.90
C LEU A 82 5.82 12.66 15.30
N GLY A 83 5.62 11.63 16.11
CA GLY A 83 5.02 11.73 17.44
C GLY A 83 3.52 12.03 17.37
N GLU A 84 2.92 12.31 18.52
CA GLU A 84 1.50 12.63 18.61
C GLU A 84 1.23 14.06 18.10
N PRO A 85 0.12 14.30 17.37
CA PRO A 85 -0.29 15.64 17.00
C PRO A 85 -0.67 16.45 18.26
N LYS A 86 -0.62 17.78 18.16
CA LYS A 86 -1.17 18.62 19.23
C LYS A 86 -2.69 18.41 19.32
N PRO A 87 -3.33 18.57 20.50
CA PRO A 87 -4.76 18.33 20.66
C PRO A 87 -5.65 19.10 19.67
N GLU A 88 -5.30 20.36 19.36
CA GLU A 88 -6.04 21.17 18.37
C GLU A 88 -5.90 20.64 16.94
N GLU A 89 -4.75 20.09 16.60
CA GLU A 89 -4.49 19.48 15.30
C GLU A 89 -5.17 18.12 15.20
N GLU A 90 -5.12 17.32 16.27
CA GLU A 90 -5.84 16.05 16.39
C GLU A 90 -7.34 16.23 16.16
N ALA A 91 -7.96 17.22 16.82
CA ALA A 91 -9.39 17.50 16.65
C ALA A 91 -9.74 17.84 15.19
N LYS A 92 -8.91 18.66 14.52
CA LYS A 92 -9.10 19.02 13.10
C LYS A 92 -8.90 17.82 12.18
N LEU A 93 -7.89 16.99 12.43
CA LEU A 93 -7.64 15.78 11.64
C LEU A 93 -8.76 14.78 11.80
N LYS A 94 -9.27 14.61 13.02
CA LYS A 94 -10.40 13.75 13.33
C LYS A 94 -11.65 14.22 12.61
N GLU A 95 -12.04 15.50 12.77
CA GLU A 95 -13.20 16.08 12.07
C GLU A 95 -13.11 15.90 10.55
N LYS A 96 -11.91 16.05 9.97
CA LYS A 96 -11.71 15.99 8.53
C LYS A 96 -11.65 14.56 7.96
N TYR A 97 -11.15 13.60 8.72
CA TYR A 97 -10.77 12.28 8.18
C TYR A 97 -11.37 11.08 8.90
N GLU A 98 -12.01 11.24 10.06
CA GLU A 98 -12.55 10.13 10.85
C GLU A 98 -13.54 9.29 10.04
N GLU A 99 -14.51 9.92 9.37
CA GLU A 99 -15.50 9.19 8.57
C GLU A 99 -14.83 8.40 7.43
N LYS A 100 -13.87 9.02 6.73
CA LYS A 100 -13.16 8.36 5.63
C LYS A 100 -12.29 7.21 6.13
N MET A 101 -11.60 7.40 7.26
CA MET A 101 -10.78 6.36 7.89
C MET A 101 -11.63 5.19 8.37
N ASN A 102 -12.77 5.48 9.02
CA ASN A 102 -13.70 4.45 9.49
C ASN A 102 -14.24 3.63 8.31
N ALA A 103 -14.72 4.29 7.26
CA ALA A 103 -15.22 3.62 6.06
C ALA A 103 -14.13 2.76 5.37
N ALA A 104 -12.89 3.26 5.30
CA ALA A 104 -11.78 2.49 4.74
C ALA A 104 -11.43 1.26 5.62
N THR A 105 -11.41 1.45 6.94
CA THR A 105 -11.10 0.39 7.91
C THR A 105 -12.17 -0.69 7.97
N GLU A 106 -13.45 -0.31 7.90
CA GLU A 106 -14.57 -1.25 7.82
C GLU A 106 -14.47 -2.14 6.57
N LYS A 107 -14.17 -1.54 5.41
CA LYS A 107 -13.97 -2.31 4.17
C LYS A 107 -12.77 -3.24 4.27
N LEU A 108 -11.65 -2.77 4.82
CA LEU A 108 -10.48 -3.61 5.03
C LEU A 108 -10.78 -4.78 5.96
N ALA A 109 -11.48 -4.52 7.08
CA ALA A 109 -11.90 -5.53 8.04
C ALA A 109 -12.78 -6.59 7.38
N ALA A 110 -13.73 -6.20 6.54
CA ALA A 110 -14.56 -7.14 5.79
C ALA A 110 -13.73 -8.06 4.86
N GLN A 111 -12.72 -7.51 4.18
CA GLN A 111 -11.83 -8.33 3.35
C GLN A 111 -10.96 -9.28 4.18
N TYR A 112 -10.45 -8.83 5.33
CA TYR A 112 -9.71 -9.69 6.24
C TYR A 112 -10.59 -10.81 6.79
N GLN A 113 -11.81 -10.52 7.22
CA GLN A 113 -12.75 -11.54 7.69
C GLN A 113 -13.05 -12.58 6.60
N ARG A 114 -13.28 -12.14 5.36
CA ARG A 114 -13.51 -13.02 4.21
C ARG A 114 -12.31 -13.95 3.97
N LEU A 115 -11.10 -13.40 3.95
CA LEU A 115 -9.89 -14.16 3.63
C LEU A 115 -9.37 -14.96 4.83
N ALA A 116 -9.71 -14.59 6.06
CA ALA A 116 -9.38 -15.34 7.27
C ALA A 116 -10.10 -16.69 7.37
N ALA A 117 -11.08 -16.97 6.51
CA ALA A 117 -11.62 -18.32 6.37
C ALA A 117 -10.68 -19.26 5.58
N ILE A 118 -9.68 -18.71 4.89
CA ILE A 118 -8.76 -19.46 4.01
C ILE A 118 -7.44 -19.70 4.75
N GLU A 119 -7.12 -20.97 5.04
CA GLU A 119 -5.90 -21.33 5.78
C GLU A 119 -4.61 -20.90 5.05
N ALA A 120 -4.57 -21.04 3.72
CA ALA A 120 -3.43 -20.56 2.93
C ALA A 120 -3.20 -19.04 3.07
N PHE A 121 -4.26 -18.25 3.28
CA PHE A 121 -4.14 -16.80 3.47
C PHE A 121 -3.49 -16.51 4.82
N LYS A 122 -3.97 -17.16 5.89
CA LYS A 122 -3.37 -17.03 7.24
C LYS A 122 -1.89 -17.40 7.21
N LYS A 123 -1.56 -18.54 6.61
CA LYS A 123 -0.18 -19.01 6.48
C LYS A 123 0.68 -17.99 5.74
N THR A 124 0.19 -17.47 4.62
CA THR A 124 0.89 -16.45 3.83
C THR A 124 1.13 -15.17 4.64
N MET A 125 0.14 -14.69 5.39
CA MET A 125 0.30 -13.50 6.24
C MET A 125 1.31 -13.71 7.38
N MET A 126 1.33 -14.89 7.99
CA MET A 126 2.35 -15.24 9.00
C MET A 126 3.76 -15.27 8.39
N GLU A 127 3.94 -15.94 7.25
CA GLU A 127 5.24 -16.00 6.57
C GLU A 127 5.74 -14.60 6.16
N ILE A 128 4.85 -13.73 5.68
CA ILE A 128 5.19 -12.35 5.35
C ILE A 128 5.59 -11.58 6.60
N LYS A 129 4.83 -11.72 7.69
CA LYS A 129 5.15 -11.07 8.98
C LYS A 129 6.52 -11.50 9.47
N GLU A 130 6.79 -12.80 9.56
CA GLU A 130 8.08 -13.32 9.99
C GLU A 130 9.23 -12.84 9.11
N LYS A 131 9.03 -12.77 7.79
CA LYS A 131 10.04 -12.25 6.86
C LYS A 131 10.37 -10.80 7.15
N ILE A 132 9.35 -9.95 7.34
CA ILE A 132 9.53 -8.53 7.64
C ILE A 132 10.19 -8.33 9.02
N GLU A 133 9.77 -9.08 10.04
CA GLU A 133 10.39 -9.02 11.38
C GLU A 133 11.88 -9.41 11.33
N LYS A 134 12.22 -10.46 10.58
CA LYS A 134 13.63 -10.87 10.39
C LYS A 134 14.45 -9.82 9.64
N GLU A 135 13.87 -9.15 8.65
CA GLU A 135 14.53 -8.04 7.93
C GLU A 135 14.80 -6.83 8.83
N GLN A 136 14.09 -6.70 9.95
CA GLN A 136 14.17 -5.56 10.87
C GLN A 136 14.92 -5.84 12.17
N ALA A 137 15.29 -7.09 12.44
CA ALA A 137 16.10 -7.42 13.59
C ALA A 137 17.49 -6.75 13.47
N PRO A 138 18.00 -6.09 14.53
CA PRO A 138 19.37 -5.58 14.51
C PRO A 138 20.34 -6.75 14.30
N GLN A 139 21.22 -6.64 13.30
CA GLN A 139 22.33 -7.57 13.09
C GLN A 139 23.33 -7.51 14.23
#